data_AF-A0AAD7GBE3-F1
#
_entry.id   AF-A0AAD7GBE3-F1
#
_cell.length_a   1.000
_cell.length_b   1.000
_cell.length_c   1.000
_cell.angle_alpha   90.00
_cell.angle_beta   90.00
_cell.angle_gamma   90.00
#
_symmetry.space_group_name_H-M   'P 1'
#
loop_
_entity.id
_entity.type
_entity.pdbx_description
1 polymer ?
#
loop_
_entity_poly.entity_id
_entity_poly.type
_entity_poly.pdbx_seq_one_letter_code
_entity_poly.pdbx_strand_id
1 'polypeptide(L)'
;MGFAIALRPGPLPWTSAAPIKSLEQETNKTAIFLQLDLADLSSVRKAAETLALESRLDILFNNAGVMLSPPEKFTAQNYDL
;
A
#
# COMPACT_ATOMS: atom_id res chain seq x y z
N MET A 1 7.50 13.69 6.75
CA MET A 1 7.29 13.97 5.31
C MET A 1 5.79 13.87 5.04
N GLY A 2 5.30 14.09 3.81
CA GLY A 2 3.86 14.02 3.49
C GLY A 2 3.25 12.63 3.74
N PHE A 3 1.93 12.50 3.56
CA PHE A 3 1.26 11.21 3.70
C PHE A 3 1.75 10.20 2.64
N ALA A 4 1.89 8.93 3.02
CA ALA A 4 2.27 7.86 2.10
C ALA A 4 1.01 7.16 1.56
N ILE A 5 0.99 6.87 0.26
CA ILE A 5 -0.02 6.02 -0.36
C ILE A 5 0.65 4.71 -0.71
N ALA A 6 0.16 3.64 -0.09
CA ALA A 6 0.68 2.32 -0.30
C ALA A 6 -0.17 1.58 -1.35
N LEU A 7 0.45 1.12 -2.43
CA LEU A 7 -0.26 0.43 -3.51
C LEU A 7 0.39 -0.92 -3.78
N ARG A 8 -0.46 -1.95 -3.96
CA ARG A 8 -0.03 -3.25 -4.46
C ARG A 8 0.38 -3.08 -5.92
N PRO A 9 1.56 -3.56 -6.35
CA PRO A 9 1.92 -3.61 -7.76
C PRO A 9 0.91 -4.47 -8.54
N GLY A 10 0.44 -3.99 -9.68
CA GLY A 10 -0.52 -4.75 -10.48
C GLY A 10 -0.83 -4.09 -11.83
N PRO A 11 -1.61 -4.78 -12.68
CA PRO A 11 -1.98 -4.29 -14.01
C PRO A 11 -3.15 -3.29 -13.98
N LEU A 12 -3.68 -2.95 -12.81
CA LEU A 12 -4.88 -2.13 -12.69
C LEU A 12 -4.52 -0.63 -12.70
N PRO A 13 -5.38 0.25 -13.23
CA PRO A 13 -5.02 1.67 -13.39
C PRO A 13 -4.67 2.37 -12.08
N TRP A 14 -5.34 1.98 -10.98
CA TRP A 14 -5.14 2.55 -9.65
C TRP A 14 -3.88 2.05 -8.94
N THR A 15 -3.15 1.08 -9.51
CA THR A 15 -1.85 0.62 -9.00
C THR A 15 -0.66 1.35 -9.64
N SER A 16 -0.93 2.38 -10.45
CA SER A 16 0.08 3.25 -11.09
C SER A 16 0.40 4.51 -10.27
N ALA A 17 1.36 5.32 -10.71
CA ALA A 17 1.68 6.60 -10.10
C ALA A 17 0.70 7.74 -10.45
N ALA A 18 -0.25 7.51 -11.37
CA ALA A 18 -1.20 8.54 -11.83
C ALA A 18 -2.04 9.17 -10.70
N PRO A 19 -2.58 8.41 -9.72
CA PRO A 19 -3.38 8.99 -8.64
C PRO A 19 -2.61 9.95 -7.73
N ILE A 20 -1.29 9.72 -7.55
CA ILE A 20 -0.45 10.57 -6.70
C ILE A 20 -0.35 11.99 -7.28
N LYS A 21 -0.24 12.11 -8.61
CA LYS A 21 -0.15 13.41 -9.28
C LYS A 21 -1.44 14.21 -9.15
N SER A 22 -2.60 13.57 -9.27
CA SER A 22 -3.90 14.23 -9.08
C SER A 22 -4.07 14.71 -7.64
N LEU A 23 -3.67 13.91 -6.65
CA LEU A 23 -3.74 14.31 -5.24
C LEU A 23 -2.85 15.50 -4.90
N GLU A 24 -1.66 15.58 -5.50
CA GLU A 24 -0.79 16.74 -5.33
C GLU A 24 -1.45 18.01 -5.89
N GLN A 25 -2.11 17.94 -7.05
CA GLN A 25 -2.83 19.06 -7.64
C GLN A 25 -4.01 19.53 -6.78
N GLU A 26 -4.73 18.60 -6.15
CA GLU A 26 -5.91 18.91 -5.32
C GLU A 26 -5.57 19.39 -3.91
N THR A 27 -4.48 18.89 -3.32
CA THR A 27 -4.16 19.13 -1.91
C THR A 27 -2.94 20.01 -1.69
N ASN A 28 -2.18 20.31 -2.75
CA ASN A 28 -0.87 20.96 -2.71
C ASN A 28 0.12 20.27 -1.75
N LYS A 29 -0.04 18.95 -1.57
CA LYS A 29 0.82 18.10 -0.74
C LYS A 29 1.32 16.93 -1.57
N THR A 30 2.63 16.72 -1.55
CA THR A 30 3.26 15.58 -2.22
C THR A 30 3.02 14.30 -1.42
N ALA A 31 2.42 13.31 -2.06
CA ALA A 31 2.29 11.97 -1.50
C ALA A 31 3.49 11.10 -1.91
N ILE A 32 3.93 10.22 -1.01
CA ILE A 32 5.00 9.26 -1.30
C ILE A 32 4.39 7.92 -1.71
N PHE A 33 4.86 7.37 -2.82
CA PHE A 33 4.50 6.00 -3.20
C PHE A 33 5.25 5.00 -2.32
N LEU A 34 4.52 4.14 -1.60
CA LEU A 34 5.08 3.06 -0.82
C LEU A 34 4.63 1.72 -1.43
N GLN A 35 5.56 0.90 -1.87
CA GLN A 35 5.19 -0.43 -2.37
C GLN A 35 4.74 -1.32 -1.20
N LEU A 36 3.52 -1.84 -1.25
CA LEU A 36 2.96 -2.70 -0.19
C LEU A 36 1.95 -3.71 -0.76
N ASP A 37 2.24 -4.99 -0.56
CA ASP A 37 1.25 -6.06 -0.67
C ASP A 37 0.88 -6.56 0.73
N LEU A 38 -0.38 -6.38 1.16
CA LEU A 38 -0.85 -6.87 2.46
C LEU A 38 -0.91 -8.41 2.54
N ALA A 39 -0.85 -9.11 1.40
CA ALA A 39 -0.79 -10.57 1.34
C ALA A 39 0.66 -11.12 1.42
N ASP A 40 1.67 -10.27 1.65
CA ASP A 40 3.06 -10.68 1.84
C ASP A 40 3.68 -9.96 3.04
N LEU A 41 3.92 -10.71 4.13
CA LEU A 41 4.55 -10.20 5.35
C LEU A 41 5.96 -9.65 5.13
N SER A 42 6.68 -10.12 4.11
CA SER A 42 7.98 -9.55 3.74
C SER A 42 7.82 -8.15 3.13
N SER A 43 6.77 -7.94 2.34
CA SER A 43 6.40 -6.62 1.82
C SER A 43 5.98 -5.68 2.95
N VAL A 44 5.18 -6.17 3.91
CA VAL A 44 4.75 -5.38 5.08
C VAL A 44 5.96 -4.92 5.89
N ARG A 45 6.93 -5.81 6.15
CA ARG A 45 8.15 -5.46 6.88
C ARG A 45 8.94 -4.36 6.19
N LYS A 46 9.20 -4.47 4.89
CA LYS A 46 9.94 -3.46 4.11
C LYS A 46 9.24 -2.10 4.12
N ALA A 47 7.91 -2.10 4.00
CA ALA A 47 7.12 -0.88 4.08
C ALA A 47 7.20 -0.24 5.47
N ALA A 48 7.13 -1.05 6.54
CA ALA A 48 7.29 -0.59 7.92
C ALA A 48 8.67 -0.01 8.20
N GLU A 49 9.75 -0.61 7.68
CA GLU A 49 11.12 -0.08 7.79
C GLU A 49 11.25 1.29 7.12
N THR A 50 10.57 1.49 5.99
CA THR A 50 10.53 2.80 5.32
C THR A 50 9.73 3.82 6.13
N LEU A 51 8.58 3.42 6.67
CA LEU A 51 7.74 4.29 7.53
C LEU A 51 8.40 4.62 8.87
N ALA A 52 9.30 3.76 9.37
CA ALA A 52 10.06 4.02 10.60
C ALA A 52 11.01 5.22 10.49
N LEU A 53 11.25 5.74 9.27
CA LEU A 53 11.97 6.99 9.04
C LEU A 53 11.14 8.22 9.44
N GLU A 54 9.81 8.09 9.54
CA GLU A 54 8.93 9.14 10.05
C GLU A 54 8.92 9.14 11.58
N SER A 55 8.93 10.33 12.18
CA SER A 55 8.91 10.48 13.64
C SER A 55 7.57 10.13 14.28
N ARG A 56 6.48 10.13 13.49
CA ARG A 56 5.12 9.90 13.96
C ARG A 56 4.22 9.46 12.80
N LEU A 57 3.34 8.49 13.08
CA LEU A 57 2.26 8.06 12.19
C LEU A 57 0.92 8.35 12.88
N ASP A 58 0.14 9.29 12.34
CA ASP A 58 -1.14 9.68 12.94
C ASP A 58 -2.30 8.76 12.54
N ILE A 59 -2.34 8.32 11.28
CA ILE A 59 -3.43 7.52 10.73
C ILE A 59 -2.88 6.47 9.75
N LEU A 60 -3.39 5.24 9.84
CA LEU A 60 -3.11 4.14 8.92
C LEU A 60 -4.42 3.58 8.35
N PHE A 61 -4.55 3.57 7.02
CA PHE A 61 -5.71 2.99 6.33
C PHE A 61 -5.34 1.65 5.68
N ASN A 62 -5.73 0.53 6.32
CA ASN A 62 -5.55 -0.81 5.77
C ASN A 62 -6.79 -1.26 4.99
N ASN A 63 -7.00 -0.71 3.80
CA ASN A 63 -8.22 -0.95 3.01
C ASN A 63 -8.04 -1.93 1.85
N ALA A 64 -7.00 -2.77 1.83
CA ALA A 64 -6.89 -3.80 0.80
C ALA A 64 -7.82 -4.97 1.16
N GLY A 65 -8.56 -5.48 0.17
CA GLY A 65 -9.45 -6.62 0.34
C GLY A 65 -9.65 -7.38 -0.97
N VAL A 66 -9.93 -8.67 -0.85
CA VAL A 66 -10.27 -9.57 -1.96
C VAL A 66 -11.71 -10.00 -1.78
N MET A 67 -12.57 -9.67 -2.74
CA MET A 67 -13.93 -10.20 -2.79
C MET A 67 -13.91 -11.59 -3.45
N LEU A 68 -14.58 -12.56 -2.84
CA LEU A 68 -14.68 -13.95 -3.33
C LEU A 68 -13.30 -14.59 -3.55
N SER A 69 -12.47 -14.63 -2.51
CA SER A 69 -11.19 -15.34 -2.59
C SER A 69 -11.43 -16.86 -2.69
N PRO A 70 -10.93 -17.54 -3.74
CA PRO A 70 -11.00 -18.99 -3.86
C PRO A 70 -10.18 -19.69 -2.77
N PRO A 71 -10.59 -20.87 -2.29
CA PRO A 71 -9.90 -21.59 -1.20
C PRO A 71 -8.48 -22.03 -1.55
N GLU A 72 -8.14 -22.11 -2.84
CA GLU A 72 -6.78 -22.40 -3.32
C GLU A 72 -5.85 -21.18 -3.36
N LYS A 73 -6.32 -19.98 -3.01
CA LYS A 73 -5.46 -18.80 -2.92
C LYS A 73 -4.84 -18.70 -1.54
N PHE A 74 -3.53 -18.53 -1.54
CA PHE A 74 -2.74 -18.33 -0.34
C PHE A 74 -1.91 -17.05 -0.44
N THR A 75 -1.66 -16.45 0.71
CA THR A 75 -0.64 -15.42 0.92
C THR A 75 0.76 -15.96 0.62
N ALA A 76 1.76 -15.08 0.53
CA ALA A 76 3.16 -15.48 0.35
C ALA A 76 3.71 -16.34 1.50
N GLN A 77 3.03 -16.33 2.66
CA GLN A 77 3.37 -17.14 3.83
C GLN A 77 2.45 -18.36 4.00
N ASN A 78 1.70 -18.73 2.97
CA ASN A 78 0.86 -19.93 2.93
C ASN A 78 -0.32 -19.92 3.92
N TYR A 79 -0.79 -18.74 4.31
CA TYR A 79 -2.10 -18.55 4.94
C TYR A 79 -3.17 -18.39 3.88
N ASP A 80 -4.40 -18.80 4.18
CA ASP A 80 -5.58 -18.55 3.34
C ASP A 80 -5.69 -17.05 3.02
N LEU A 81 -5.98 -16.72 1.76
CA LEU A 81 -6.15 -15.35 1.28
C LEU A 81 -7.63 -14.94 1.25
#